data_AF-A0A7C8Z6D1-F1
#
_entry.id   AF-A0A7C8Z6D1-F1
#
_cell.length_a   1.000
_cell.length_b   1.000
_cell.length_c   1.000
_cell.angle_alpha   90.00
_cell.angle_beta   90.00
_cell.angle_gamma   90.00
#
_symmetry.space_group_name_H-M   'P 1'
#
loop_
_entity.id
_entity.type
_entity.pdbx_description
1 polymer ?
#
loop_
_entity_poly.entity_id
_entity_poly.type
_entity_poly.pdbx_seq_one_letter_code
_entity_poly.pdbx_strand_id
1 'polypeptide(L)'
;WSCPSDTVMNFSAYSILSFCHNHHLLQLFGRPQWLTVKGRSHCYVNKVIEELEARGCQIRTKCEVHSVSTTDEGCTISCSDGSQDVYDGCIIAAHAPDTISILGAEATHDERRILGAFQYVYSMECMELPGE
;
A
#
# COMPACT_ATOMS: atom_id res chain seq x y z
N TRP A 1 -5.30 11.83 -9.54
CA TRP A 1 -3.94 12.36 -9.42
C TRP A 1 -3.96 13.32 -8.25
N SER A 2 -3.16 13.04 -7.21
CA SER A 2 -3.21 13.79 -5.95
C SER A 2 -1.88 14.50 -5.65
N CYS A 3 -0.92 14.49 -6.58
CA CYS A 3 0.31 15.25 -6.42
C CYS A 3 0.04 16.74 -6.74
N PRO A 4 0.35 17.66 -5.82
CA PRO A 4 0.24 19.09 -6.07
C PRO A 4 1.01 19.50 -7.34
N SER A 5 0.47 20.45 -8.10
CA SER A 5 1.11 20.95 -9.33
C SER A 5 2.56 21.40 -9.08
N ASP A 6 2.83 21.95 -7.91
CA ASP A 6 4.12 22.56 -7.59
C ASP A 6 5.19 21.52 -7.25
N THR A 7 4.79 20.29 -6.91
CA THR A 7 5.72 19.19 -6.61
C THR A 7 5.93 18.23 -7.78
N VAL A 8 5.14 18.37 -8.87
CA VAL A 8 5.27 17.49 -10.05
C VAL A 8 6.65 17.59 -10.69
N MET A 9 7.26 18.77 -10.66
CA MET A 9 8.60 19.01 -11.24
C MET A 9 9.72 18.26 -10.50
N ASN A 10 9.45 17.73 -9.31
CA ASN A 10 10.41 16.90 -8.57
C ASN A 10 10.42 15.45 -9.03
N PHE A 11 9.43 15.01 -9.83
CA PHE A 11 9.40 13.66 -10.37
C PHE A 11 10.15 13.57 -11.69
N SER A 12 10.71 12.40 -11.98
CA SER A 12 11.28 12.15 -13.30
C SER A 12 10.18 12.24 -14.37
N ALA A 13 10.52 12.81 -15.53
CA ALA A 13 9.61 12.86 -16.67
C ALA A 13 9.11 11.45 -17.07
N TYR A 14 9.99 10.45 -16.97
CA TYR A 14 9.64 9.06 -17.21
C TYR A 14 8.52 8.56 -16.29
N SER A 15 8.61 8.83 -14.98
CA SER A 15 7.59 8.44 -14.00
C SER A 15 6.24 9.08 -14.28
N ILE A 16 6.21 10.38 -14.58
CA ILE A 16 4.98 11.12 -14.88
C ILE A 16 4.35 10.60 -16.18
N LEU A 17 5.14 10.49 -17.25
CA LEU A 17 4.65 10.03 -18.54
C LEU A 17 4.15 8.59 -18.47
N SER A 18 4.87 7.71 -17.77
CA SER A 18 4.45 6.33 -17.53
C SER A 18 3.15 6.28 -16.74
N PHE A 19 3.02 7.08 -15.68
CA PHE A 19 1.77 7.20 -14.92
C PHE A 19 0.61 7.63 -15.83
N CYS A 20 0.78 8.72 -16.58
CA CYS A 20 -0.26 9.24 -17.45
C CYS A 20 -0.63 8.27 -18.57
N HIS A 21 0.36 7.53 -19.09
CA HIS A 21 0.13 6.47 -20.07
C HIS A 21 -0.68 5.31 -19.49
N ASN A 22 -0.23 4.76 -18.35
CA ASN A 22 -0.88 3.63 -17.67
C ASN A 22 -2.32 3.96 -17.22
N HIS A 23 -2.61 5.23 -16.98
CA HIS A 23 -3.95 5.73 -16.62
C HIS A 23 -4.72 6.30 -17.81
N HIS A 24 -4.26 6.09 -19.04
CA HIS A 24 -4.93 6.55 -20.26
C HIS A 24 -5.22 8.07 -20.31
N LEU A 25 -4.44 8.87 -19.58
CA LEU A 25 -4.61 10.33 -19.49
C LEU A 25 -4.06 11.07 -20.72
N LEU A 26 -3.23 10.40 -21.53
CA LEU A 26 -2.62 10.94 -22.75
C LEU A 26 -3.47 10.70 -24.02
N GLN A 27 -4.59 9.99 -23.92
CA GLN A 27 -5.43 9.67 -25.09
C GLN A 27 -6.26 10.88 -25.55
N LEU A 28 -6.34 11.10 -26.86
CA LEU A 28 -7.19 12.15 -27.46
C LEU A 28 -8.61 11.66 -27.76
N PHE A 29 -8.76 10.38 -28.12
CA PHE A 29 -10.04 9.74 -28.44
C PHE A 29 -10.16 8.43 -27.67
N GLY A 30 -11.39 7.94 -27.46
CA GLY A 30 -11.65 6.65 -26.82
C GLY A 30 -11.26 6.58 -25.34
N ARG A 31 -11.26 7.71 -24.63
CA ARG A 31 -10.93 7.75 -23.20
C ARG A 31 -11.88 6.82 -22.41
N PRO A 32 -11.35 5.99 -21.51
CA PRO A 32 -12.19 5.15 -20.68
C PRO A 32 -13.10 6.01 -19.79
N GLN A 33 -14.34 5.59 -19.66
CA GLN A 33 -15.24 6.18 -18.68
C GLN A 33 -14.84 5.71 -17.29
N TRP A 34 -14.39 6.63 -16.43
CA TRP A 34 -14.06 6.34 -15.05
C TRP A 34 -15.34 6.15 -14.25
N LEU A 35 -15.62 4.89 -13.89
CA LEU A 35 -16.77 4.54 -13.05
C LEU A 35 -16.36 4.56 -11.58
N THR A 36 -17.29 4.97 -10.72
CA THR A 36 -17.14 4.90 -9.26
C THR A 36 -18.20 3.96 -8.71
N VAL A 37 -17.82 3.14 -7.73
CA VAL A 37 -18.76 2.30 -7.00
C VAL A 37 -19.69 3.18 -6.17
N LYS A 38 -21.00 2.97 -6.30
CA LYS A 38 -22.00 3.62 -5.45
C LYS A 38 -21.72 3.27 -3.99
N GLY A 39 -21.54 4.28 -3.13
CA GLY A 39 -21.11 4.09 -1.74
C GLY A 39 -19.59 4.08 -1.54
N ARG A 40 -18.81 4.37 -2.59
CA ARG A 40 -17.34 4.56 -2.56
C ARG A 40 -16.59 3.31 -2.08
N SER A 41 -15.36 3.50 -1.60
CA SER A 41 -14.39 2.43 -1.36
C SER A 41 -14.79 1.47 -0.25
N HIS A 42 -15.41 1.99 0.80
CA HIS A 42 -15.85 1.19 1.95
C HIS A 42 -16.77 0.03 1.54
N CYS A 43 -17.61 0.20 0.50
CA CYS A 43 -18.47 -0.86 0.01
C CYS A 43 -17.72 -2.08 -0.52
N TYR A 44 -16.64 -1.90 -1.29
CA TYR A 44 -15.89 -3.05 -1.79
C TYR A 44 -14.93 -3.60 -0.74
N VAL A 45 -14.39 -2.75 0.14
CA VAL A 45 -13.54 -3.19 1.26
C VAL A 45 -14.31 -4.13 2.18
N ASN A 46 -15.53 -3.76 2.58
CA ASN A 46 -16.37 -4.60 3.44
C ASN A 46 -16.70 -5.95 2.80
N LYS A 47 -17.01 -5.98 1.51
CA LYS A 47 -17.26 -7.24 0.80
C LYS A 47 -16.04 -8.16 0.79
N VAL A 48 -14.84 -7.59 0.67
CA VAL A 48 -13.59 -8.37 0.74
C VAL A 48 -13.38 -8.91 2.15
N ILE A 49 -13.62 -8.11 3.19
CA ILE A 49 -13.55 -8.54 4.60
C ILE A 49 -14.51 -9.70 4.85
N GLU A 50 -15.79 -9.55 4.49
CA GLU A 50 -16.82 -10.58 4.68
C GLU A 50 -16.44 -11.90 3.98
N GLU A 51 -15.94 -11.83 2.74
CA GLU A 51 -15.53 -13.01 1.97
C GLU A 51 -14.30 -13.71 2.58
N LEU A 52 -13.32 -12.93 3.07
CA LEU A 52 -12.14 -13.48 3.75
C LEU A 52 -12.54 -14.17 5.06
N GLU A 53 -13.39 -13.55 5.87
CA GLU A 53 -13.90 -14.12 7.11
C GLU A 53 -14.73 -15.38 6.85
N ALA A 54 -15.57 -15.40 5.81
CA ALA A 54 -16.34 -16.57 5.40
C ALA A 54 -15.45 -17.75 4.97
N ARG A 55 -14.23 -17.49 4.49
CA ARG A 55 -13.19 -18.49 4.18
C ARG A 55 -12.37 -18.90 5.40
N GLY A 56 -12.64 -18.32 6.57
CA GLY A 56 -11.92 -18.60 7.82
C GLY A 56 -10.63 -17.80 8.00
N CYS A 57 -10.39 -16.77 7.17
CA CYS A 57 -9.27 -15.86 7.41
C CYS A 57 -9.52 -15.00 8.65
N GLN A 58 -8.47 -14.77 9.43
CA GLN A 58 -8.53 -13.88 10.59
C GLN A 58 -8.01 -12.50 10.21
N ILE A 59 -8.80 -11.46 10.49
CA ILE A 59 -8.41 -10.07 10.27
C ILE A 59 -8.17 -9.41 11.62
N ARG A 60 -6.91 -9.04 11.88
CA ARG A 60 -6.49 -8.40 13.13
C ARG A 60 -6.27 -6.91 12.90
N THR A 61 -7.21 -6.09 13.35
CA THR A 61 -7.04 -4.63 13.36
C THR A 61 -6.29 -4.20 14.62
N LYS A 62 -5.62 -3.04 14.56
CA LYS A 62 -4.80 -2.51 15.67
C LYS A 62 -3.65 -3.44 16.11
N CYS A 63 -3.27 -4.43 15.29
CA CYS A 63 -2.02 -5.19 15.44
C CYS A 63 -1.02 -4.57 14.49
N GLU A 64 -0.26 -3.59 14.97
CA GLU A 64 0.86 -3.06 14.21
C GLU A 64 1.97 -4.11 14.19
N VAL A 65 2.40 -4.51 12.99
CA VAL A 65 3.52 -5.43 12.83
C VAL A 65 4.81 -4.65 13.08
N HIS A 66 5.57 -5.10 14.08
CA HIS A 66 6.84 -4.50 14.47
C HIS A 66 8.01 -5.08 13.68
N SER A 67 8.04 -6.40 13.51
CA SER A 67 9.11 -7.08 12.79
C SER A 67 8.64 -8.37 12.11
N VAL A 68 9.30 -8.71 11.01
CA VAL A 68 9.17 -10.02 10.34
C VAL A 68 10.56 -10.61 10.19
N SER A 69 10.73 -11.84 10.69
CA SER A 69 11.98 -12.60 10.59
C SER A 69 11.77 -13.90 9.84
N THR A 70 12.71 -14.27 8.98
CA THR A 70 12.65 -15.56 8.26
C THR A 70 13.45 -16.61 9.03
N THR A 71 12.85 -17.75 9.30
CA THR A 71 13.46 -18.89 10.00
C THR A 71 13.40 -20.13 9.12
N ASP A 72 14.09 -21.20 9.52
CA ASP A 72 14.02 -22.49 8.82
C ASP A 72 12.60 -23.10 8.82
N GLU A 73 11.73 -22.62 9.71
CA GLU A 73 10.35 -23.09 9.90
C GLU A 73 9.30 -22.17 9.22
N GLY A 74 9.74 -21.09 8.56
CA GLY A 74 8.86 -20.14 7.86
C GLY A 74 9.19 -18.69 8.18
N CYS A 75 8.18 -17.90 8.55
CA CYS A 75 8.35 -16.52 8.98
C CYS A 75 7.68 -16.29 10.33
N THR A 76 8.40 -15.59 11.20
CA THR A 76 7.93 -15.17 12.51
C THR A 76 7.56 -13.70 12.46
N ILE A 77 6.32 -13.38 12.85
CA ILE A 77 5.78 -12.02 12.86
C ILE A 77 5.61 -11.59 14.30
N SER A 78 6.16 -10.44 14.67
CA SER A 78 5.99 -9.83 15.99
C SER A 78 5.18 -8.54 15.87
N CYS A 79 4.12 -8.40 16.67
CA CYS A 79 3.34 -7.16 16.76
C CYS A 79 3.85 -6.26 17.91
N SER A 80 3.53 -4.96 17.84
CA SER A 80 3.90 -3.96 18.86
C SER A 80 3.33 -4.23 20.26
N ASP A 81 2.30 -5.09 20.37
CA ASP A 81 1.71 -5.52 21.64
C ASP A 81 2.48 -6.68 22.31
N GLY A 82 3.57 -7.15 21.70
CA GLY A 82 4.39 -8.27 22.16
C GLY A 82 3.87 -9.64 21.74
N SER A 83 2.75 -9.72 21.01
CA SER A 83 2.29 -10.98 20.41
C SER A 83 3.21 -11.42 19.27
N GLN A 84 3.32 -12.73 19.10
CA GLN A 84 4.18 -13.35 18.10
C GLN A 84 3.48 -14.57 17.50
N ASP A 85 3.52 -14.65 16.18
CA ASP A 85 2.92 -15.73 15.40
C ASP A 85 3.89 -16.24 14.35
N VAL A 86 3.77 -17.53 14.01
CA VAL A 86 4.61 -18.19 13.00
C VAL A 86 3.72 -18.65 11.84
N TYR A 87 4.18 -18.40 10.61
CA TYR A 87 3.50 -18.78 9.38
C TYR A 87 4.49 -19.40 8.39
N ASP A 88 4.02 -20.22 7.45
CA ASP A 88 4.87 -20.82 6.41
C ASP A 88 5.42 -19.78 5.41
N GLY A 89 4.78 -18.61 5.33
CA GLY A 89 5.19 -17.52 4.45
C GLY A 89 4.45 -16.21 4.73
N CYS A 90 5.04 -15.10 4.27
CA CYS A 90 4.51 -13.75 4.47
C CYS A 90 4.41 -13.00 3.14
N ILE A 91 3.33 -12.24 2.97
CA ILE A 91 3.21 -11.22 1.93
C ILE A 91 3.11 -9.87 2.62
N ILE A 92 4.09 -9.00 2.37
CA ILE A 92 4.10 -7.64 2.92
C ILE A 92 3.40 -6.71 1.92
N ALA A 93 2.22 -6.22 2.29
CA ALA A 93 1.43 -5.27 1.51
C ALA A 93 1.48 -3.85 2.11
N ALA A 94 2.69 -3.40 2.46
CA ALA A 94 2.96 -2.09 3.07
C ALA A 94 3.81 -1.21 2.15
N HIS A 95 4.01 0.06 2.53
CA HIS A 95 4.94 0.93 1.81
C HIS A 95 6.39 0.46 1.97
N ALA A 96 7.25 0.84 1.02
CA ALA A 96 8.64 0.38 0.99
C ALA A 96 9.45 0.81 2.24
N PRO A 97 9.33 2.04 2.78
CA PRO A 97 10.03 2.43 4.00
C PRO A 97 9.58 1.63 5.22
N ASP A 98 8.27 1.42 5.36
CA ASP A 98 7.70 0.61 6.44
C ASP A 98 8.17 -0.84 6.34
N THR A 99 8.19 -1.40 5.11
CA THR A 99 8.69 -2.75 4.84
C THR A 99 10.17 -2.89 5.25
N ILE A 100 11.03 -1.93 4.89
CA ILE A 100 12.43 -1.92 5.33
C ILE A 100 12.52 -1.87 6.86
N SER A 101 11.68 -1.06 7.51
CA SER A 101 11.66 -0.95 8.97
C SER A 101 11.27 -2.29 9.62
N ILE A 102 10.23 -2.94 9.10
CA ILE A 102 9.74 -4.25 9.57
C ILE A 102 10.79 -5.35 9.37
N LEU A 103 11.47 -5.37 8.23
CA LEU A 103 12.53 -6.35 7.95
C LEU A 103 13.82 -6.07 8.75
N GLY A 104 13.99 -4.84 9.25
CA GLY A 104 15.06 -4.48 10.17
C GLY A 104 16.46 -4.85 9.64
N ALA A 105 17.22 -5.62 10.43
CA ALA A 105 18.55 -6.09 10.07
C ALA A 105 18.55 -7.23 9.03
N GLU A 106 17.46 -7.98 8.95
CA GLU A 106 17.33 -9.15 8.05
C GLU A 106 17.07 -8.77 6.60
N ALA A 107 16.67 -7.52 6.32
CA ALA A 107 16.54 -7.05 4.94
C ALA A 107 17.84 -7.27 4.15
N THR A 108 17.73 -8.05 3.09
CA THR A 108 18.82 -8.37 2.17
C THR A 108 19.32 -7.12 1.46
N HIS A 109 20.51 -7.23 0.86
CA HIS A 109 21.06 -6.14 0.07
C HIS A 109 20.11 -5.69 -1.05
N ASP A 110 19.51 -6.64 -1.78
CA ASP A 110 18.60 -6.32 -2.87
C ASP A 110 17.29 -5.71 -2.40
N GLU A 111 16.72 -6.19 -1.29
CA GLU A 111 15.53 -5.58 -0.68
C GLU A 111 15.81 -4.13 -0.29
N ARG A 112 16.93 -3.85 0.41
CA ARG A 112 17.29 -2.48 0.78
C ARG A 112 17.52 -1.59 -0.45
N ARG A 113 18.21 -2.11 -1.46
CA ARG A 113 18.50 -1.38 -2.71
C ARG A 113 17.22 -1.04 -3.48
N ILE A 114 16.29 -2.00 -3.60
CA ILE A 114 15.06 -1.83 -4.38
C ILE A 114 14.05 -0.99 -3.60
N LEU A 115 13.76 -1.36 -2.36
CA LEU A 115 12.77 -0.68 -1.52
C LEU A 115 13.24 0.73 -1.11
N GLY A 116 14.55 0.93 -0.94
CA GLY A 116 15.13 2.23 -0.62
C GLY A 116 15.10 3.24 -1.77
N ALA A 117 14.79 2.80 -2.99
CA ALA A 117 14.69 3.68 -4.16
C ALA A 117 13.33 4.41 -4.25
N PHE A 118 12.34 4.02 -3.44
CA PHE A 118 11.01 4.62 -3.48
C PHE A 118 10.99 5.99 -2.80
N GLN A 119 10.46 6.99 -3.51
CA GLN A 119 10.23 8.33 -3.00
C GLN A 119 8.72 8.58 -2.89
N TYR A 120 8.32 9.25 -1.81
CA TYR A 120 6.93 9.54 -1.48
C TYR A 120 6.71 11.04 -1.38
N VAL A 121 5.52 11.47 -1.76
CA VAL A 121 5.06 12.86 -1.59
C VAL A 121 3.81 12.84 -0.74
N TYR A 122 3.80 13.67 0.30
CA TYR A 122 2.62 13.84 1.14
C TYR A 122 1.57 14.68 0.40
N SER A 123 0.34 14.19 0.39
CA SER A 123 -0.83 14.92 -0.10
C SER A 123 -1.75 15.20 1.08
N MET A 124 -2.10 16.47 1.27
CA MET A 124 -3.11 16.86 2.24
C MET A 124 -4.48 16.79 1.54
N GLU A 125 -5.32 15.85 1.95
CA GLU A 125 -6.72 15.83 1.51
C GLU A 125 -7.54 16.74 2.43
N CYS A 126 -8.01 17.88 1.89
CA CYS A 126 -9.06 18.65 2.54
C CYS A 126 -10.40 17.93 2.32
N MET A 127 -10.86 17.22 3.33
CA MET A 127 -12.24 16.74 3.36
C MET A 127 -13.13 17.90 3.80
N GLU A 128 -13.74 18.61 2.85
CA GLU A 128 -14.84 19.51 3.19
C GLU A 128 -15.97 18.65 3.76
N LEU A 129 -16.27 18.83 5.05
CA LEU A 129 -17.45 18.23 5.66
C LEU A 129 -18.68 18.81 4.95
N PRO A 130 -19.66 17.97 4.55
CA PRO A 130 -20.90 18.49 3.98
C PRO A 130 -21.51 19.48 4.98
N GLY A 131 -21.71 20.72 4.52
CA GLY A 131 -22.33 21.78 5.31
C GLY A 131 -23.70 21.33 5.82
N GLU A 132 -23.98 21.72 7.07
CA GLU A 132 -25.31 21.64 7.70
C GLU A 132 -26.39 22.34 6.86
#